data_AF-A0A7S4M7F9-F1
#
_entry.id   AF-A0A7S4M7F9-F1
#
_cell.length_a   1.000
_cell.length_b   1.000
_cell.length_c   1.000
_cell.angle_alpha   90.00
_cell.angle_beta   90.00
_cell.angle_gamma   90.00
#
_symmetry.space_group_name_H-M   'P 1'
#
loop_
_entity.id
_entity.type
_entity.pdbx_description
1 polymer ?
#
loop_
_entity_poly.entity_id
_entity_poly.type
_entity_poly.pdbx_seq_one_letter_code
_entity_poly.pdbx_strand_id
1 'polypeptide(L)'
;IRKFLECCGKLNHWNRATNPFSGEFNPFGYAKFASVVDVLVALRILNGYEIQGQKLLLRVDQKAQSLCDAYQQQYGPPATEGDEETIRQIEFHLREFEALEDGADLDKDDPTMKAVPSVAGDKEKASIVTSEIKRFREQQAQMEQDRQDRQQQVLVAMIEVDKEKLKRRERKLSQLRDERQRDIEIEERRKERALREFKQAEKQWELREKDVAREKQNIIQYREDKAYKRKIDMENEMEDYETWRRHVKDSRRKRTRKREMELDEQDRELEKQEEERRL
;
A
#
# COMPACT_ATOMS: atom_id res chain seq x y z
N ILE A 1 -22.94 22.02 -7.80
CA ILE A 1 -21.67 21.28 -8.06
C ILE A 1 -21.32 20.25 -6.99
N ARG A 2 -21.12 20.63 -5.72
CA ARG A 2 -20.77 19.67 -4.64
C ARG A 2 -21.77 18.50 -4.55
N LYS A 3 -23.08 18.78 -4.50
CA LYS A 3 -24.13 17.75 -4.48
C LYS A 3 -24.01 16.77 -5.66
N PHE A 4 -23.80 17.28 -6.89
CA PHE A 4 -23.62 16.45 -8.09
C PHE A 4 -22.40 15.52 -8.00
N LEU A 5 -21.29 16.00 -7.44
CA LEU A 5 -20.10 15.18 -7.22
C LEU A 5 -20.32 14.12 -6.15
N GLU A 6 -21.10 14.42 -5.11
CA GLU A 6 -21.47 13.47 -4.05
C GLU A 6 -22.40 12.36 -4.57
N CYS A 7 -23.20 12.61 -5.61
CA CYS A 7 -23.99 11.57 -6.30
C CYS A 7 -23.11 10.54 -6.99
N CYS A 8 -21.99 10.95 -7.60
CA CYS A 8 -21.09 10.04 -8.31
C CYS A 8 -20.19 9.21 -7.39
N GLY A 9 -20.06 9.58 -6.11
CA GLY A 9 -19.28 8.82 -5.15
C GLY A 9 -18.88 9.62 -3.92
N LYS A 10 -18.12 8.97 -3.02
CA LYS A 10 -17.83 9.57 -1.72
C LYS A 10 -16.73 10.63 -1.84
N LEU A 11 -17.09 11.88 -1.56
CA LEU A 11 -16.20 13.02 -1.65
C LEU A 11 -15.44 13.24 -0.33
N ASN A 12 -14.10 13.25 -0.37
CA ASN A 12 -13.26 13.56 0.77
C ASN A 12 -13.06 15.07 0.95
N HIS A 13 -12.84 15.77 -0.16
CA HIS A 13 -12.58 17.20 -0.14
C HIS A 13 -13.08 17.85 -1.43
N TRP A 14 -13.77 18.99 -1.29
CA TRP A 14 -14.18 19.84 -2.41
C TRP A 14 -13.78 21.26 -2.07
N ASN A 15 -13.04 21.89 -2.99
CA ASN A 15 -12.64 23.27 -2.86
C ASN A 15 -12.80 24.00 -4.18
N ARG A 16 -13.40 25.19 -4.14
CA ARG A 16 -13.46 26.13 -5.24
C ARG A 16 -12.74 27.39 -4.81
N ALA A 17 -11.59 27.65 -5.40
CA ALA A 17 -10.79 28.81 -5.04
C ALA A 17 -11.53 30.10 -5.42
N THR A 18 -11.54 31.06 -4.49
CA THR A 18 -12.03 32.43 -4.74
C THR A 18 -10.84 33.29 -5.14
N ASN A 19 -11.02 34.15 -6.14
CA ASN A 19 -9.97 35.10 -6.53
C ASN A 19 -9.78 36.13 -5.39
N PRO A 20 -8.56 36.29 -4.85
CA PRO A 20 -8.29 37.23 -3.75
C PRO A 20 -8.61 38.70 -4.08
N PHE A 21 -8.62 39.06 -5.36
CA PHE A 21 -8.76 40.45 -5.81
C PHE A 21 -10.20 40.82 -6.20
N SER A 22 -10.97 39.90 -6.78
CA SER A 22 -12.36 40.17 -7.21
C SER A 22 -13.42 39.61 -6.26
N GLY A 23 -13.07 38.67 -5.36
CA GLY A 23 -14.04 37.97 -4.51
C GLY A 23 -14.95 37.01 -5.29
N GLU A 24 -14.81 36.93 -6.61
CA GLU A 24 -15.55 36.01 -7.46
C GLU A 24 -14.95 34.60 -7.38
N PHE A 25 -15.80 33.60 -7.47
CA PHE A 25 -15.36 32.22 -7.50
C PHE A 25 -14.72 31.88 -8.84
N ASN A 26 -13.56 31.21 -8.81
CA ASN A 26 -12.93 30.74 -10.04
C ASN A 26 -13.88 29.81 -10.82
N PRO A 27 -13.76 29.77 -12.16
CA PRO A 27 -14.58 28.89 -12.99
C PRO A 27 -14.24 27.41 -12.80
N PHE A 28 -13.17 27.08 -12.10
CA PHE A 28 -12.73 25.70 -11.81
C PHE A 28 -12.65 25.43 -10.31
N GLY A 29 -12.77 24.16 -9.94
CA GLY A 29 -12.64 23.66 -8.57
C GLY A 29 -11.92 22.31 -8.54
N TYR A 30 -11.46 21.93 -7.35
CA TYR A 30 -10.75 20.68 -7.12
C TYR A 30 -11.58 19.76 -6.24
N ALA A 31 -11.80 18.53 -6.73
CA ALA A 31 -12.48 17.46 -6.02
C ALA A 31 -11.50 16.33 -5.70
N LYS A 32 -11.52 15.84 -4.47
CA LYS A 32 -10.81 14.63 -4.06
C LYS A 32 -11.81 13.59 -3.61
N PHE A 33 -11.90 12.49 -4.35
CA PHE A 33 -12.74 11.35 -4.03
C PHE A 33 -12.05 10.40 -3.04
N ALA A 34 -12.86 9.54 -2.41
CA ALA A 34 -12.38 8.49 -1.51
C ALA A 34 -11.86 7.26 -2.26
N SER A 35 -12.45 6.94 -3.41
CA SER A 35 -12.08 5.77 -4.23
C SER A 35 -11.68 6.18 -5.64
N VAL A 36 -10.83 5.36 -6.27
CA VAL A 36 -10.46 5.48 -7.70
C VAL A 36 -11.65 5.15 -8.60
N VAL A 37 -12.53 4.24 -8.15
CA VAL A 37 -13.76 3.87 -8.87
C VAL A 37 -14.67 5.08 -9.01
N ASP A 38 -14.89 5.82 -7.92
CA ASP A 38 -15.72 7.03 -7.89
C ASP A 38 -15.20 8.11 -8.86
N VAL A 39 -13.87 8.24 -9.00
CA VAL A 39 -13.25 9.16 -9.97
C VAL A 39 -13.60 8.74 -11.40
N LEU A 40 -13.53 7.45 -11.71
CA LEU A 40 -13.86 6.91 -13.03
C LEU A 40 -15.34 7.07 -13.36
N VAL A 41 -16.24 6.85 -12.39
CA VAL A 41 -17.69 7.08 -12.56
C VAL A 41 -17.99 8.56 -12.78
N ALA A 42 -17.39 9.45 -11.99
CA ALA A 42 -17.55 10.90 -12.16
C ALA A 42 -17.05 11.37 -13.54
N LEU A 43 -15.91 10.86 -14.02
CA LEU A 43 -15.41 11.16 -15.36
C LEU A 43 -16.32 10.64 -16.46
N ARG A 44 -17.01 9.52 -16.25
CA ARG A 44 -17.92 8.95 -17.24
C ARG A 44 -19.23 9.71 -17.32
N ILE A 45 -19.81 10.08 -16.17
CA ILE A 45 -21.15 10.68 -16.09
C ILE A 45 -21.13 12.20 -16.20
N LEU A 46 -20.23 12.89 -15.48
CA LEU A 46 -20.25 14.35 -15.37
C LEU A 46 -19.43 15.06 -16.43
N ASN A 47 -18.52 14.35 -17.12
CA ASN A 47 -17.69 14.98 -18.14
C ASN A 47 -18.51 15.30 -19.39
N GLY A 48 -18.67 16.59 -19.68
CA GLY A 48 -19.53 17.10 -20.75
C GLY A 48 -20.99 17.32 -20.32
N TYR A 49 -21.34 17.10 -19.05
CA TYR A 49 -22.69 17.37 -18.55
C TYR A 49 -22.96 18.88 -18.49
N GLU A 50 -24.12 19.31 -18.95
CA GLU A 50 -24.49 20.71 -19.08
C GLU A 50 -25.32 21.17 -17.88
N ILE A 51 -24.85 22.21 -17.19
CA ILE A 51 -25.54 22.83 -16.05
C ILE A 51 -25.72 24.30 -16.39
N GLN A 52 -26.97 24.78 -16.44
CA GLN A 52 -27.31 26.18 -16.73
C GLN A 52 -26.60 26.72 -18.00
N GLY A 53 -26.52 25.91 -19.06
CA GLY A 53 -25.88 26.30 -20.33
C GLY A 53 -24.35 26.20 -20.35
N GLN A 54 -23.70 25.75 -19.27
CA GLN A 54 -22.26 25.55 -19.19
C GLN A 54 -21.90 24.07 -19.08
N LYS A 55 -21.01 23.60 -19.97
CA LYS A 55 -20.53 22.21 -19.95
C LYS A 55 -19.42 22.03 -18.93
N LEU A 56 -19.59 21.05 -18.04
CA LEU A 56 -18.56 20.66 -17.09
C LEU A 56 -17.44 19.90 -17.80
N LEU A 57 -16.20 20.32 -17.57
CA LEU A 57 -15.01 19.62 -18.01
C LEU A 57 -14.28 19.04 -16.80
N LEU A 58 -14.22 17.72 -16.70
CA LEU A 58 -13.48 17.06 -15.64
C LEU A 58 -12.11 16.62 -16.16
N ARG A 59 -11.05 16.99 -15.43
CA ARG A 59 -9.69 16.54 -15.69
C ARG A 59 -9.11 15.93 -14.43
N VAL A 60 -8.41 14.81 -14.60
CA VAL A 60 -7.70 14.13 -13.52
C VAL A 60 -6.29 14.69 -13.41
N ASP A 61 -5.78 14.82 -12.19
CA ASP A 61 -4.37 15.15 -11.97
C ASP A 61 -3.47 14.02 -12.47
N GLN A 62 -2.27 14.34 -12.94
CA GLN A 62 -1.34 13.39 -13.58
C GLN A 62 -1.02 12.19 -12.68
N LYS A 63 -0.90 12.42 -11.36
CA LYS A 63 -0.68 11.36 -10.37
C LYS A 63 -1.88 10.44 -10.17
N ALA A 64 -3.09 11.00 -10.21
CA ALA A 64 -4.32 10.23 -10.09
C ALA A 64 -4.65 9.49 -11.39
N GLN A 65 -4.24 10.03 -12.55
CA GLN A 65 -4.41 9.38 -13.84
C GLN A 65 -3.66 8.05 -13.90
N SER A 66 -2.40 7.99 -13.45
CA SER A 66 -1.65 6.73 -13.39
C SER A 66 -2.31 5.67 -12.50
N LEU A 67 -2.99 6.08 -11.42
CA LEU A 67 -3.74 5.17 -10.55
C LEU A 67 -5.03 4.67 -11.21
N CYS A 68 -5.73 5.55 -11.93
CA CYS A 68 -6.90 5.19 -12.73
C CYS A 68 -6.54 4.19 -13.83
N ASP A 69 -5.45 4.43 -14.55
CA ASP A 69 -4.97 3.56 -15.64
C ASP A 69 -4.57 2.18 -15.11
N ALA A 70 -3.85 2.12 -13.98
CA ALA A 70 -3.49 0.87 -13.32
C ALA A 70 -4.73 0.08 -12.85
N TYR A 71 -5.74 0.78 -12.30
CA TYR A 71 -6.98 0.15 -11.89
C TYR A 71 -7.76 -0.43 -13.07
N GLN A 72 -7.87 0.31 -14.18
CA GLN A 72 -8.54 -0.15 -15.40
C GLN A 72 -7.82 -1.35 -16.04
N GLN A 73 -6.49 -1.40 -16.00
CA GLN A 73 -5.73 -2.56 -16.49
C GLN A 73 -5.94 -3.81 -15.63
N GLN A 74 -6.07 -3.66 -14.31
CA GLN A 74 -6.17 -4.77 -13.38
C GLN A 74 -7.59 -5.36 -13.28
N TYR A 75 -8.62 -4.52 -13.33
CA TYR A 75 -10.00 -4.92 -13.05
C TYR A 75 -10.99 -4.64 -14.20
N GLY A 76 -10.55 -4.00 -15.29
CA GLY A 76 -11.42 -3.60 -16.40
C GLY A 76 -12.23 -2.32 -16.09
N PRO A 77 -13.11 -1.90 -17.02
CA PRO A 77 -13.97 -0.73 -16.80
C PRO A 77 -14.97 -1.01 -15.65
N PRO A 78 -15.25 -0.03 -14.78
CA PRO A 78 -16.21 -0.20 -13.70
C PRO A 78 -17.61 -0.45 -14.26
N ALA A 79 -18.39 -1.31 -13.60
CA ALA A 79 -19.75 -1.69 -14.00
C ALA A 79 -20.62 -0.44 -14.25
N THR A 80 -21.47 -0.51 -15.28
CA THR A 80 -22.40 0.54 -15.70
C THR A 80 -23.76 0.45 -15.00
N GLU A 81 -23.99 -0.56 -14.17
CA GLU A 81 -25.30 -0.91 -13.59
C GLU A 81 -25.90 0.16 -12.65
N GLY A 82 -25.12 1.17 -12.21
CA GLY A 82 -25.58 2.27 -11.35
C GLY A 82 -25.60 3.67 -12.00
N ASP A 83 -25.25 3.77 -13.29
CA ASP A 83 -25.11 5.07 -13.94
C ASP A 83 -26.45 5.77 -14.14
N GLU A 84 -27.50 5.02 -14.50
CA GLU A 84 -28.85 5.57 -14.70
C GLU A 84 -29.45 6.12 -13.42
N GLU A 85 -29.23 5.46 -12.28
CA GLU A 85 -29.69 5.94 -10.97
C GLU A 85 -28.96 7.22 -10.57
N THR A 86 -27.65 7.28 -10.83
CA THR A 86 -26.82 8.45 -10.55
C THR A 86 -27.26 9.64 -11.40
N ILE A 87 -27.55 9.42 -12.69
CA ILE A 87 -28.08 10.45 -13.58
C ILE A 87 -29.44 10.96 -13.09
N ARG A 88 -30.35 10.07 -12.68
CA ARG A 88 -31.66 10.47 -12.11
C ARG A 88 -31.51 11.31 -10.85
N GLN A 89 -30.55 10.98 -9.98
CA GLN A 89 -30.28 11.78 -8.77
C GLN A 89 -29.71 13.16 -9.12
N ILE A 90 -28.84 13.23 -10.14
CA ILE A 90 -28.31 14.51 -10.65
C ILE A 90 -29.45 15.36 -11.23
N GLU A 91 -30.33 14.77 -12.05
CA GLU A 91 -31.50 15.45 -12.61
C GLU A 91 -32.48 15.93 -11.53
N PHE A 92 -32.71 15.12 -10.50
CA PHE A 92 -33.52 15.52 -9.34
C PHE A 92 -32.95 16.76 -8.65
N HIS A 93 -31.65 16.76 -8.38
CA HIS A 93 -31.00 17.92 -7.78
C HIS A 93 -30.98 19.13 -8.71
N LEU A 94 -30.87 18.94 -10.02
CA LEU A 94 -30.95 20.05 -10.99
C LEU A 94 -32.34 20.71 -10.92
N ARG A 95 -33.41 19.90 -10.91
CA ARG A 95 -34.79 20.38 -10.78
C ARG A 95 -35.07 21.06 -9.43
N GLU A 96 -34.49 20.55 -8.35
CA GLU A 96 -34.55 21.18 -7.02
C GLU A 96 -33.89 22.56 -7.03
N PHE A 97 -32.73 22.70 -7.70
CA PHE A 97 -32.05 23.99 -7.83
C PHE A 97 -32.82 24.98 -8.70
N GLU A 98 -33.37 24.54 -9.83
CA GLU A 98 -34.20 25.38 -10.71
C GLU A 98 -35.48 25.86 -9.99
N ALA A 99 -36.12 24.98 -9.21
CA ALA A 99 -37.30 25.33 -8.43
C ALA A 99 -37.02 26.31 -7.27
N LEU A 100 -35.77 26.41 -6.81
CA LEU A 100 -35.36 27.37 -5.77
C LEU A 100 -35.02 28.75 -6.34
N GLU A 101 -34.68 28.82 -7.62
CA GLU A 101 -34.37 30.07 -8.33
C GLU A 101 -35.66 30.84 -8.71
N ASP A 102 -36.78 30.11 -8.85
CA ASP A 102 -38.14 30.66 -8.89
C ASP A 102 -38.71 30.83 -7.48
N GLY A 103 -38.48 32.00 -6.87
CA GLY A 103 -38.92 32.34 -5.51
C GLY A 103 -40.44 32.28 -5.29
N ALA A 104 -40.95 31.12 -4.89
CA ALA A 104 -42.29 30.97 -4.33
C ALA A 104 -42.25 31.18 -2.80
N ASP A 105 -42.53 32.41 -2.37
CA ASP A 105 -42.80 32.78 -0.98
C ASP A 105 -43.94 31.92 -0.40
N LEU A 106 -43.62 30.96 0.46
CA LEU A 106 -44.56 30.08 1.17
C LEU A 106 -44.66 30.40 2.67
N ASP A 107 -44.69 31.68 3.06
CA ASP A 107 -44.83 32.08 4.47
C ASP A 107 -45.82 33.24 4.68
N LYS A 108 -47.00 33.16 4.06
CA LYS A 108 -48.16 33.98 4.44
C LYS A 108 -49.40 33.11 4.38
N ASP A 109 -49.72 32.45 5.49
CA ASP A 109 -51.09 32.15 5.94
C ASP A 109 -51.04 31.27 7.20
N ASP A 110 -50.80 31.88 8.37
CA ASP A 110 -51.17 31.29 9.65
C ASP A 110 -52.52 31.90 10.10
N PRO A 111 -53.63 31.13 10.09
CA PRO A 111 -54.97 31.65 10.36
C PRO A 111 -55.30 31.75 11.86
N THR A 112 -54.36 31.52 12.78
CA THR A 112 -54.68 31.37 14.22
C THR A 112 -54.65 32.64 15.07
N MET A 113 -54.35 33.81 14.52
CA MET A 113 -54.20 35.04 15.32
C MET A 113 -55.03 36.21 14.79
N LYS A 114 -56.34 36.22 15.09
CA LYS A 114 -57.11 37.41 15.50
C LYS A 114 -58.61 37.10 15.61
N ALA A 115 -59.08 36.92 16.86
CA ALA A 115 -60.25 37.62 17.40
C ALA A 115 -60.61 37.03 18.78
N VAL A 116 -60.41 37.80 19.84
CA VAL A 116 -61.18 37.62 21.08
C VAL A 116 -61.77 38.99 21.43
N PRO A 117 -63.11 39.15 21.49
CA PRO A 117 -63.73 40.39 21.88
C PRO A 117 -63.60 40.59 23.40
N SER A 118 -63.24 41.82 23.77
CA SER A 118 -63.16 42.28 25.16
C SER A 118 -64.55 42.32 25.79
N VAL A 119 -64.85 41.39 26.71
CA VAL A 119 -66.03 41.46 27.58
C VAL A 119 -65.65 42.19 28.87
N ALA A 120 -66.22 43.38 29.02
CA ALA A 120 -66.16 44.18 30.24
C ALA A 120 -67.15 43.63 31.29
N GLY A 121 -66.67 43.41 32.51
CA GLY A 121 -67.49 43.12 33.70
C GLY A 121 -66.83 42.10 34.62
N ASP A 122 -66.81 42.38 35.93
CA ASP A 122 -66.33 41.53 37.05
C ASP A 122 -64.83 41.54 37.37
N LYS A 123 -64.38 42.60 38.06
CA LYS A 123 -63.00 42.77 38.55
C LYS A 123 -62.54 41.72 39.59
N GLU A 124 -63.45 41.11 40.35
CA GLU A 124 -63.11 40.08 41.35
C GLU A 124 -62.91 38.69 40.75
N LYS A 125 -63.73 38.30 39.77
CA LYS A 125 -63.53 37.05 39.01
C LYS A 125 -62.29 37.13 38.12
N ALA A 126 -62.01 38.31 37.53
CA ALA A 126 -60.78 38.54 36.80
C ALA A 126 -59.51 38.40 37.68
N SER A 127 -59.57 38.76 38.96
CA SER A 127 -58.45 38.59 39.90
C SER A 127 -58.18 37.12 40.25
N ILE A 128 -59.23 36.32 40.46
CA ILE A 128 -59.11 34.88 40.73
C ILE A 128 -58.61 34.15 39.48
N VAL A 129 -59.19 34.44 38.32
CA VAL A 129 -58.79 33.88 37.02
C VAL A 129 -57.35 34.26 36.66
N THR A 130 -56.91 35.49 36.92
CA THR A 130 -55.51 35.88 36.66
C THR A 130 -54.51 35.18 37.58
N SER A 131 -54.89 34.90 38.84
CA SER A 131 -54.04 34.12 39.77
C SER A 131 -53.92 32.65 39.39
N GLU A 132 -55.00 32.03 38.88
CA GLU A 132 -54.98 30.66 38.36
C GLU A 132 -54.26 30.57 37.01
N ILE A 133 -54.41 31.55 36.13
CA ILE A 133 -53.65 31.65 34.87
C ILE A 133 -52.14 31.79 35.17
N LYS A 134 -51.74 32.54 36.20
CA LYS A 134 -50.33 32.63 36.63
C LYS A 134 -49.81 31.28 37.10
N ARG A 135 -50.52 30.58 37.98
CA ARG A 135 -50.15 29.22 38.43
C ARG A 135 -50.06 28.24 37.27
N PHE A 136 -50.98 28.29 36.32
CA PHE A 136 -50.97 27.40 35.15
C PHE A 136 -49.78 27.71 34.23
N ARG A 137 -49.44 28.99 34.05
CA ARG A 137 -48.24 29.41 33.30
C ARG A 137 -46.94 29.03 34.00
N GLU A 138 -46.86 29.16 35.31
CA GLU A 138 -45.70 28.69 36.11
C GLU A 138 -45.56 27.17 36.03
N GLN A 139 -46.66 26.42 36.10
CA GLN A 139 -46.64 24.97 36.01
C GLN A 139 -46.27 24.47 34.59
N GLN A 140 -46.72 25.17 33.55
CA GLN A 140 -46.28 24.95 32.17
C GLN A 140 -44.80 25.29 31.98
N ALA A 141 -44.33 26.41 32.54
CA ALA A 141 -42.92 26.79 32.48
C ALA A 141 -42.03 25.78 33.21
N GLN A 142 -42.47 25.26 34.37
CA GLN A 142 -41.77 24.23 35.12
C GLN A 142 -41.69 22.90 34.34
N MET A 143 -42.81 22.48 33.72
CA MET A 143 -42.82 21.28 32.87
C MET A 143 -41.95 21.44 31.61
N GLU A 144 -41.93 22.61 30.99
CA GLU A 144 -41.07 22.89 29.83
C GLU A 144 -39.59 22.90 30.25
N GLN A 145 -39.27 23.47 31.42
CA GLN A 145 -37.91 23.46 31.97
C GLN A 145 -37.43 22.05 32.31
N ASP A 146 -38.27 21.23 32.98
CA ASP A 146 -37.97 19.82 33.25
C ASP A 146 -37.77 19.02 31.95
N ARG A 147 -38.52 19.35 30.89
CA ARG A 147 -38.35 18.72 29.57
C ARG A 147 -37.01 19.11 28.94
N GLN A 148 -36.63 20.38 29.02
CA GLN A 148 -35.34 20.87 28.52
C GLN A 148 -34.17 20.27 29.31
N ASP A 149 -34.27 20.17 30.63
CA ASP A 149 -33.23 19.57 31.48
C ASP A 149 -33.04 18.08 31.17
N ARG A 150 -34.13 17.34 30.93
CA ARG A 150 -34.05 15.94 30.47
C ARG A 150 -33.39 15.82 29.11
N GLN A 151 -33.70 16.71 28.17
CA GLN A 151 -33.06 16.72 26.86
C GLN A 151 -31.56 17.05 26.97
N GLN A 152 -31.18 18.00 27.82
CA GLN A 152 -29.78 18.34 28.08
C GLN A 152 -29.03 17.17 28.73
N GLN A 153 -29.62 16.49 29.72
CA GLN A 153 -29.00 15.32 30.36
C GLN A 153 -28.76 14.17 29.37
N VAL A 154 -29.72 13.89 28.48
CA VAL A 154 -29.55 12.87 27.42
C VAL A 154 -28.40 13.26 26.47
N LEU A 155 -28.31 14.54 26.08
CA LEU A 155 -27.25 15.03 25.21
C LEU A 155 -25.87 14.91 25.88
N VAL A 156 -25.75 15.27 27.16
CA VAL A 156 -24.51 15.14 27.94
C VAL A 156 -24.10 13.66 28.03
N ALA A 157 -25.02 12.76 28.37
CA ALA A 157 -24.74 11.33 28.44
C ALA A 157 -24.29 10.75 27.08
N MET A 158 -24.89 11.19 25.98
CA MET A 158 -24.49 10.80 24.63
C MET A 158 -23.07 11.28 24.29
N ILE A 159 -22.72 12.52 24.64
CA ILE A 159 -21.37 13.08 24.46
C ILE A 159 -20.32 12.30 25.28
N GLU A 160 -20.66 11.89 26.51
CA GLU A 160 -19.75 11.10 27.35
C GLU A 160 -19.47 9.71 26.79
N VAL A 161 -20.50 9.02 26.30
CA VAL A 161 -20.35 7.71 25.63
C VAL A 161 -19.46 7.84 24.39
N ASP A 162 -19.63 8.89 23.60
CA ASP A 162 -18.81 9.11 22.41
C ASP A 162 -17.36 9.47 22.75
N LYS A 163 -17.13 10.27 23.81
CA LYS A 163 -15.78 10.51 24.36
C LYS A 163 -15.11 9.21 24.79
N GLU A 164 -15.83 8.30 25.43
CA GLU A 164 -15.28 7.02 25.87
C GLU A 164 -14.94 6.10 24.68
N LYS A 165 -15.82 6.04 23.66
CA LYS A 165 -15.54 5.34 22.41
C LYS A 165 -14.30 5.90 21.71
N LEU A 166 -14.14 7.22 21.70
CA LEU A 166 -12.97 7.87 21.10
C LEU A 166 -11.68 7.48 21.83
N LYS A 167 -11.68 7.53 23.17
CA LYS A 167 -10.54 7.07 24.01
C LYS A 167 -10.21 5.60 23.77
N ARG A 168 -11.22 4.73 23.61
CA ARG A 168 -10.99 3.31 23.28
C ARG A 168 -10.35 3.14 21.90
N ARG A 169 -10.78 3.91 20.89
CA ARG A 169 -10.17 3.90 19.56
C ARG A 169 -8.72 4.40 19.59
N GLU A 170 -8.46 5.46 20.35
CA GLU A 170 -7.13 6.03 20.52
C GLU A 170 -6.17 5.04 21.19
N ARG A 171 -6.61 4.33 22.25
CA ARG A 171 -5.82 3.26 22.87
C ARG A 171 -5.46 2.14 21.88
N LYS A 172 -6.42 1.71 21.05
CA LYS A 172 -6.17 0.71 20.01
C LYS A 172 -5.17 1.21 18.96
N LEU A 173 -5.28 2.46 18.54
CA LEU A 173 -4.34 3.07 17.61
C LEU A 173 -2.94 3.20 18.22
N SER A 174 -2.83 3.55 19.50
CA SER A 174 -1.55 3.58 20.22
C SER A 174 -0.92 2.19 20.26
N GLN A 175 -1.70 1.15 20.63
CA GLN A 175 -1.21 -0.23 20.65
C GLN A 175 -0.71 -0.68 19.27
N LEU A 176 -1.44 -0.38 18.20
CA LEU A 176 -1.01 -0.69 16.83
C LEU A 176 0.27 0.04 16.43
N ARG A 177 0.47 1.29 16.88
CA ARG A 177 1.72 2.02 16.65
C ARG A 177 2.89 1.36 17.40
N ASP A 178 2.68 0.98 18.65
CA ASP A 178 3.71 0.34 19.49
C ASP A 178 4.05 -1.07 18.98
N GLU A 179 3.08 -1.83 18.48
CA GLU A 179 3.30 -3.11 17.78
C GLU A 179 4.12 -2.91 16.51
N ARG A 180 3.71 -1.97 15.65
CA ARG A 180 4.45 -1.67 14.42
C ARG A 180 5.90 -1.22 14.71
N GLN A 181 6.11 -0.44 15.76
CA GLN A 181 7.45 -0.01 16.15
C GLN A 181 8.31 -1.18 16.61
N ARG A 182 7.75 -2.11 17.38
CA ARG A 182 8.44 -3.34 17.80
C ARG A 182 8.79 -4.23 16.60
N ASP A 183 7.90 -4.34 15.63
CA ASP A 183 8.17 -5.12 14.41
C ASP A 183 9.33 -4.54 13.60
N ILE A 184 9.38 -3.20 13.47
CA ILE A 184 10.49 -2.50 12.83
C ILE A 184 11.81 -2.78 13.57
N GLU A 185 11.81 -2.69 14.89
CA GLU A 185 13.01 -2.94 15.70
C GLU A 185 13.48 -4.41 15.58
N ILE A 186 12.55 -5.37 15.55
CA ILE A 186 12.86 -6.79 15.36
C ILE A 186 13.48 -7.01 13.97
N GLU A 187 12.92 -6.40 12.93
CA GLU A 187 13.47 -6.44 11.56
C GLU A 187 14.89 -5.88 11.50
N GLU A 188 15.14 -4.73 12.13
CA GLU A 188 16.46 -4.11 12.16
C GLU A 188 17.48 -5.01 12.85
N ARG A 189 17.13 -5.59 14.01
CA ARG A 189 17.99 -6.57 14.70
C ARG A 189 18.24 -7.83 13.88
N ARG A 190 17.29 -8.26 13.04
CA ARG A 190 17.49 -9.37 12.10
C ARG A 190 18.47 -8.99 10.98
N LYS A 191 18.29 -7.81 10.37
CA LYS A 191 19.20 -7.28 9.34
C LYS A 191 20.61 -7.11 9.88
N GLU A 192 20.76 -6.62 11.11
CA GLU A 192 22.06 -6.43 11.76
C GLU A 192 22.78 -7.77 12.01
N ARG A 193 22.05 -8.81 12.44
CA ARG A 193 22.61 -10.16 12.59
C ARG A 193 23.03 -10.74 11.24
N ALA A 194 22.17 -10.64 10.22
CA ALA A 194 22.48 -11.09 8.88
C ALA A 194 23.73 -10.38 8.31
N LEU A 195 23.87 -9.08 8.55
CA LEU A 195 25.05 -8.32 8.13
C LEU A 195 26.32 -8.78 8.85
N ARG A 196 26.24 -9.09 10.15
CA ARG A 196 27.38 -9.64 10.90
C ARG A 196 27.79 -11.02 10.38
N GLU A 197 26.82 -11.89 10.13
CA GLU A 197 27.06 -13.23 9.57
C GLU A 197 27.66 -13.13 8.16
N PHE A 198 27.14 -12.24 7.32
CA PHE A 198 27.69 -11.99 5.98
C PHE A 198 29.15 -11.54 6.04
N LYS A 199 29.48 -10.57 6.90
CA LYS A 199 30.87 -10.12 7.10
C LYS A 199 31.79 -11.21 7.63
N GLN A 200 31.28 -12.10 8.48
CA GLN A 200 32.07 -13.24 8.95
C GLN A 200 32.29 -14.26 7.84
N ALA A 201 31.27 -14.54 7.03
CA ALA A 201 31.38 -15.43 5.88
C ALA A 201 32.38 -14.89 4.84
N GLU A 202 32.35 -13.59 4.58
CA GLU A 202 33.31 -12.91 3.68
C GLU A 202 34.76 -13.07 4.18
N LYS A 203 35.02 -12.81 5.47
CA LYS A 203 36.34 -13.03 6.07
C LYS A 203 36.80 -14.48 5.98
N GLN A 204 35.89 -15.44 6.20
CA GLN A 204 36.19 -16.86 6.09
C GLN A 204 36.51 -17.26 4.65
N TRP A 205 35.80 -16.69 3.68
CA TRP A 205 36.06 -16.90 2.27
C TRP A 205 37.42 -16.34 1.86
N GLU A 206 37.76 -15.12 2.27
CA GLU A 206 39.09 -14.52 2.03
C GLU A 206 40.23 -15.37 2.63
N LEU A 207 40.01 -15.93 3.83
CA LEU A 207 40.98 -16.80 4.47
C LEU A 207 41.21 -18.07 3.64
N ARG A 208 40.13 -18.71 3.17
CA ARG A 208 40.20 -19.88 2.29
C ARG A 208 40.88 -19.57 0.97
N GLU A 209 40.62 -18.40 0.37
CA GLU A 209 41.32 -17.99 -0.84
C GLU A 209 42.82 -17.83 -0.62
N LYS A 210 43.23 -17.24 0.51
CA LYS A 210 44.65 -17.15 0.88
C LYS A 210 45.28 -18.53 1.07
N ASP A 211 44.56 -19.47 1.68
CA ASP A 211 45.03 -20.84 1.86
C ASP A 211 45.21 -21.55 0.52
N VAL A 212 44.21 -21.44 -0.37
CA VAL A 212 44.28 -21.99 -1.74
C VAL A 212 45.43 -21.35 -2.54
N ALA A 213 45.66 -20.04 -2.38
CA ALA A 213 46.76 -19.35 -3.04
C ALA A 213 48.13 -19.84 -2.53
N ARG A 214 48.29 -20.00 -1.20
CA ARG A 214 49.50 -20.57 -0.60
C ARG A 214 49.74 -22.01 -1.07
N GLU A 215 48.69 -22.83 -1.11
CA GLU A 215 48.80 -24.21 -1.59
C GLU A 215 49.21 -24.27 -3.07
N LYS A 216 48.62 -23.41 -3.91
CA LYS A 216 49.04 -23.27 -5.31
C LYS A 216 50.51 -22.89 -5.44
N GLN A 217 50.99 -21.93 -4.64
CA GLN A 217 52.41 -21.55 -4.63
C GLN A 217 53.31 -22.71 -4.19
N ASN A 218 52.93 -23.44 -3.13
CA ASN A 218 53.66 -24.61 -2.67
C ASN A 218 53.73 -25.71 -3.74
N ILE A 219 52.63 -25.92 -4.49
CA ILE A 219 52.60 -26.88 -5.61
C ILE A 219 53.54 -26.43 -6.74
N ILE A 220 53.57 -25.13 -7.07
CA ILE A 220 54.47 -24.58 -8.08
C ILE A 220 55.93 -24.76 -7.66
N GLN A 221 56.28 -24.34 -6.44
CA GLN A 221 57.63 -24.52 -5.89
C GLN A 221 58.06 -25.98 -5.87
N TYR A 222 57.19 -26.88 -5.40
CA TYR A 222 57.48 -28.31 -5.41
C TYR A 222 57.74 -28.86 -6.82
N ARG A 223 57.01 -28.37 -7.84
CA ARG A 223 57.25 -28.74 -9.24
C ARG A 223 58.59 -28.21 -9.74
N GLU A 224 58.95 -26.98 -9.39
CA GLU A 224 60.24 -26.36 -9.73
C GLU A 224 61.41 -27.08 -9.06
N ASP A 225 61.35 -27.32 -7.76
CA ASP A 225 62.36 -28.07 -7.00
C ASP A 225 62.55 -29.47 -7.58
N LYS A 226 61.45 -30.15 -7.92
CA LYS A 226 61.49 -31.46 -8.55
C LYS A 226 62.11 -31.42 -9.95
N ALA A 227 61.83 -30.39 -10.74
CA ALA A 227 62.43 -30.20 -12.06
C ALA A 227 63.93 -29.89 -11.94
N TYR A 228 64.31 -29.04 -11.00
CA TYR A 228 65.69 -28.70 -10.69
C TYR A 228 66.48 -29.92 -10.22
N LYS A 229 65.94 -30.70 -9.28
CA LYS A 229 66.56 -31.95 -8.83
C LYS A 229 66.74 -32.94 -9.97
N ARG A 230 65.74 -33.12 -10.83
CA ARG A 230 65.88 -33.95 -12.05
C ARG A 230 66.96 -33.45 -12.98
N LYS A 231 67.14 -32.13 -13.10
CA LYS A 231 68.20 -31.54 -13.91
C LYS A 231 69.57 -31.87 -13.34
N ILE A 232 69.76 -31.71 -12.04
CA ILE A 232 71.00 -32.13 -11.34
C ILE A 232 71.23 -33.63 -11.50
N ASP A 233 70.20 -34.45 -11.29
CA ASP A 233 70.31 -35.91 -11.44
C ASP A 233 70.74 -36.27 -12.87
N MET A 234 70.18 -35.61 -13.89
CA MET A 234 70.61 -35.78 -15.30
C MET A 234 72.06 -35.32 -15.54
N GLU A 235 72.48 -34.19 -14.97
CA GLU A 235 73.87 -33.70 -15.08
C GLU A 235 74.85 -34.70 -14.44
N ASN A 236 74.56 -35.17 -13.22
CA ASN A 236 75.36 -36.18 -12.53
C ASN A 236 75.39 -37.53 -13.26
N GLU A 237 74.26 -37.99 -13.80
CA GLU A 237 74.20 -39.23 -14.61
C GLU A 237 75.02 -39.11 -15.90
N MET A 238 75.12 -37.91 -16.49
CA MET A 238 75.91 -37.66 -17.71
C MET A 238 77.41 -37.55 -17.43
N GLU A 239 77.82 -37.17 -16.22
CA GLU A 239 79.23 -37.12 -15.81
C GLU A 239 79.84 -38.52 -15.60
N ASP A 240 79.02 -39.53 -15.22
CA ASP A 240 79.46 -40.92 -15.07
C ASP A 240 78.98 -41.81 -16.25
N TYR A 241 79.88 -42.00 -17.22
CA TYR A 241 79.65 -42.77 -18.46
C TYR A 241 79.11 -44.20 -18.21
N GLU A 242 79.52 -44.88 -17.14
CA GLU A 242 79.03 -46.22 -16.84
C GLU A 242 77.59 -46.22 -16.33
N THR A 243 77.24 -45.23 -15.52
CA THR A 243 75.90 -45.04 -14.97
C THR A 243 74.90 -44.66 -16.07
N TRP A 244 75.28 -43.75 -16.98
CA TRP A 244 74.48 -43.43 -18.16
C TRP A 244 74.19 -44.66 -19.03
N ARG A 245 75.21 -45.49 -19.29
CA ARG A 245 75.08 -46.71 -20.10
C ARG A 245 74.12 -47.74 -19.49
N ARG A 246 74.10 -47.86 -18.15
CA ARG A 246 73.14 -48.72 -17.42
C ARG A 246 71.72 -48.14 -17.53
N HIS A 247 71.56 -46.84 -17.33
CA HIS A 247 70.28 -46.16 -17.42
C HIS A 247 69.63 -46.31 -18.81
N VAL A 248 70.39 -46.17 -19.89
CA VAL A 248 69.90 -46.37 -21.27
C VAL A 248 69.40 -47.80 -21.50
N LYS A 249 70.13 -48.81 -21.00
CA LYS A 249 69.72 -50.22 -21.11
C LYS A 249 68.44 -50.50 -20.33
N ASP A 250 68.31 -49.97 -19.12
CA ASP A 250 67.12 -50.16 -18.29
C ASP A 250 65.90 -49.38 -18.80
N SER A 251 66.10 -48.18 -19.33
CA SER A 251 65.05 -47.41 -20.01
C SER A 251 64.51 -48.17 -21.22
N ARG A 252 65.39 -48.78 -22.03
CA ARG A 252 65.00 -49.65 -23.14
C ARG A 252 64.18 -50.85 -22.66
N ARG A 253 64.64 -51.55 -21.61
CA ARG A 253 63.90 -52.67 -21.00
C ARG A 253 62.52 -52.27 -20.47
N LYS A 254 62.42 -51.13 -19.79
CA LYS A 254 61.13 -50.61 -19.28
C LYS A 254 60.15 -50.30 -20.40
N ARG A 255 60.61 -49.68 -21.49
CA ARG A 255 59.75 -49.42 -22.67
C ARG A 255 59.27 -50.71 -23.32
N THR A 256 60.14 -51.71 -23.42
CA THR A 256 59.76 -53.04 -23.93
C THR A 256 58.68 -53.67 -23.04
N ARG A 257 58.88 -53.73 -21.72
CA ARG A 257 57.88 -54.26 -20.78
C ARG A 257 56.56 -53.50 -20.81
N LYS A 258 56.61 -52.17 -20.96
CA LYS A 258 55.39 -51.37 -21.07
C LYS A 258 54.59 -51.72 -22.31
N ARG A 259 55.26 -51.88 -23.46
CA ARG A 259 54.61 -52.31 -24.71
C ARG A 259 54.04 -53.73 -24.60
N GLU A 260 54.76 -54.65 -23.96
CA GLU A 260 54.26 -56.00 -23.69
C GLU A 260 52.97 -55.95 -22.84
N MET A 261 52.95 -55.17 -21.76
CA MET A 261 51.74 -55.02 -20.94
C MET A 261 50.58 -54.33 -21.68
N GLU A 262 50.85 -53.33 -22.51
CA GLU A 262 49.84 -52.66 -23.34
C GLU A 262 49.24 -53.62 -24.38
N LEU A 263 50.06 -54.52 -24.96
CA LEU A 263 49.60 -55.59 -25.84
C LEU A 263 48.76 -56.61 -25.07
N ASP A 264 49.22 -57.07 -23.91
CA ASP A 264 48.48 -58.02 -23.05
C ASP A 264 47.13 -57.42 -22.58
N GLU A 265 47.02 -56.11 -22.43
CA GLU A 265 45.77 -55.42 -22.09
C GLU A 265 44.84 -55.34 -23.30
N GLN A 266 45.36 -55.02 -24.49
CA GLN A 266 44.60 -55.04 -25.73
C GLN A 266 44.07 -56.45 -26.05
N ASP A 267 44.90 -57.48 -25.87
CA ASP A 267 44.50 -58.87 -26.08
C ASP A 267 43.38 -59.26 -25.10
N ARG A 268 43.49 -58.88 -23.82
CA ARG A 268 42.42 -59.10 -22.83
C ARG A 268 41.13 -58.33 -23.16
N GLU A 269 41.22 -57.14 -23.72
CA GLU A 269 40.04 -56.38 -24.17
C GLU A 269 39.38 -57.03 -25.38
N LEU A 270 40.17 -57.54 -26.34
CA LEU A 270 39.67 -58.26 -27.50
C LEU A 270 38.98 -59.58 -27.11
N GLU A 271 39.58 -60.35 -26.20
CA GLU A 271 38.97 -61.58 -25.67
C GLU A 271 37.61 -61.29 -25.01
N LYS A 272 37.52 -60.25 -24.18
CA LYS A 272 36.25 -59.82 -23.58
C LYS A 272 35.21 -59.44 -24.64
N GLN A 273 35.60 -58.70 -25.67
CA GLN A 273 34.71 -58.33 -26.77
C GLN A 273 34.24 -59.54 -27.58
N GLU A 274 35.10 -60.55 -27.78
CA GLU A 274 34.72 -61.80 -28.44
C GLU A 274 33.79 -62.66 -27.58
N GLU A 275 34.01 -62.73 -26.27
CA GLU A 275 33.12 -63.42 -25.33
C GLU A 275 31.73 -62.76 -25.29
N GLU A 276 31.67 -61.43 -25.24
CA GLU A 276 30.42 -60.66 -25.32
C GLU A 276 29.67 -60.90 -26.63
N ARG A 277 30.37 -61.16 -27.75
CA ARG A 277 29.74 -61.50 -29.05
C ARG A 277 29.25 -62.94 -29.14
N ARG A 278 29.74 -63.84 -28.29
CA ARG A 278 29.37 -65.28 -28.29
C ARG A 278 28.17 -65.59 -27.40
N LEU A 279 27.84 -64.71 -26.45
CA LEU A 279 26.65 -64.77 -25.58
C LEU A 279 25.42 -64.16 -26.25
#